data_AF-A0A7R9AK08-F1
#
_entry.id   AF-A0A7R9AK08-F1
#
_cell.length_a   1.000
_cell.length_b   1.000
_cell.length_c   1.000
_cell.angle_alpha   90.00
_cell.angle_beta   90.00
_cell.angle_gamma   90.00
#
_symmetry.space_group_name_H-M   'P 1'
#
loop_
_entity.id
_entity.type
_entity.pdbx_description
1 polymer ?
#
loop_
_entity_poly.entity_id
_entity_poly.type
_entity_poly.pdbx_seq_one_letter_code
_entity_poly.pdbx_strand_id
1 'polypeptide(L)'
;MEYHNFMLEHYFKCDTVNPDDVLRDAMQMAEIIKPMITDIPNRLAELRKAGKDVMLEGAQGTLLDIDHGTYPFVTSSSTTAGGACTGSGIGPRNLDYILGITKAYTTRVGSGPFPTELFDEVGAYIAKQ
;
A
#
# COMPACT_ATOMS: atom_id res chain seq x y z
N MET A 1 16.66 16.01 7.77
CA MET A 1 15.53 16.20 8.71
C MET A 1 15.18 17.65 8.98
N GLU A 2 16.08 18.62 8.75
CA GLU A 2 15.82 20.06 8.98
C GLU A 2 14.49 20.56 8.39
N TYR A 3 14.22 20.26 7.11
CA TYR A 3 12.96 20.63 6.45
C TYR A 3 11.70 20.13 7.18
N HIS A 4 11.70 18.85 7.59
CA HIS A 4 10.56 18.27 8.30
C HIS A 4 10.48 18.73 9.76
N ASN A 5 11.62 18.90 10.44
CA ASN A 5 11.64 19.42 11.81
C ASN A 5 11.14 20.87 11.89
N PHE A 6 11.42 21.71 10.89
CA PHE A 6 10.85 23.05 10.80
C PHE A 6 9.32 23.01 10.79
N MET A 7 8.72 22.10 10.00
CA MET A 7 7.27 21.91 9.96
C MET A 7 6.74 21.37 11.30
N LEU A 8 7.39 20.36 11.87
CA LEU A 8 6.98 19.76 13.14
C LEU A 8 6.95 20.81 14.27
N GLU A 9 8.03 21.57 14.43
CA GLU A 9 8.16 22.54 15.52
C GLU A 9 7.30 23.77 15.30
N HIS A 10 7.36 24.38 14.11
CA HIS A 10 6.77 25.70 13.92
C HIS A 10 5.33 25.66 13.43
N TYR A 11 4.94 24.64 12.66
CA TYR A 11 3.57 24.51 12.15
C TYR A 11 2.74 23.57 13.04
N PHE A 12 3.20 22.34 13.28
CA PHE A 12 2.44 21.34 14.02
C PHE A 12 2.57 21.44 15.55
N LYS A 13 3.56 22.19 16.07
CA LYS A 13 3.87 22.33 17.50
C LYS A 13 4.13 20.99 18.19
N CYS A 14 4.88 20.12 17.52
CA CYS A 14 5.28 18.81 18.02
C CYS A 14 6.80 18.77 18.23
N ASP A 15 7.24 17.77 19.01
CA ASP A 15 8.67 17.51 19.21
C ASP A 15 9.37 17.20 17.88
N THR A 16 10.61 17.64 17.77
CA THR A 16 11.45 17.39 16.59
C THR A 16 12.08 16.00 16.65
N VAL A 17 12.48 15.49 15.49
CA VAL A 17 13.13 14.18 15.37
C VAL A 17 14.64 14.37 15.29
N ASN A 18 15.40 13.66 16.14
CA ASN A 18 16.85 13.67 16.11
C ASN A 18 17.37 12.94 14.85
N PRO A 19 18.10 13.62 13.94
CA PRO A 19 18.60 13.00 12.72
C PRO A 19 19.60 11.86 12.98
N ASP A 20 20.41 11.94 14.04
CA ASP A 20 21.45 10.96 14.35
C ASP A 20 20.85 9.63 14.81
N ASP A 21 19.77 9.67 15.58
CA ASP A 21 19.04 8.48 16.00
C ASP A 21 18.40 7.78 14.80
N VAL A 22 17.75 8.54 13.91
CA VAL A 22 17.16 7.98 12.68
C VAL A 22 18.23 7.38 11.78
N LEU A 23 19.38 8.04 11.62
CA LEU A 23 20.49 7.53 10.82
C LEU A 23 21.03 6.23 11.41
N ARG A 24 21.28 6.18 12.72
CA ARG A 24 21.77 4.98 13.39
C ARG A 24 20.84 3.80 13.17
N ASP A 25 19.55 4.00 13.41
CA ASP A 25 18.54 2.94 13.34
C ASP A 25 18.35 2.47 11.88
N ALA A 26 18.33 3.40 10.92
CA ALA A 26 18.28 3.09 9.50
C ALA A 26 19.50 2.29 9.02
N MET A 27 20.70 2.64 9.51
CA MET A 27 21.93 1.94 9.15
C MET A 27 21.98 0.51 9.70
N GLN A 28 21.38 0.25 10.87
CA GLN A 28 21.23 -1.12 11.38
C GLN A 28 20.33 -1.97 10.47
N MET A 29 19.19 -1.41 10.03
CA MET A 29 18.30 -2.08 9.09
C MET A 29 18.94 -2.29 7.71
N ALA A 30 19.79 -1.36 7.29
CA ALA A 30 20.45 -1.41 5.98
C ALA A 30 21.33 -2.67 5.84
N GLU A 31 21.96 -3.15 6.90
CA GLU A 31 22.77 -4.38 6.85
C GLU A 31 21.94 -5.64 6.54
N ILE A 32 20.66 -5.64 6.91
CA ILE A 32 19.72 -6.72 6.60
C ILE A 32 19.16 -6.56 5.18
N ILE A 33 18.82 -5.32 4.80
CA ILE A 33 18.10 -5.05 3.54
C ILE A 33 19.03 -5.07 2.32
N LYS A 34 20.26 -4.54 2.44
CA LYS A 34 21.20 -4.40 1.29
C LYS A 34 21.41 -5.70 0.51
N PRO A 35 21.61 -6.88 1.13
CA PRO A 35 21.79 -8.14 0.40
C PRO A 35 20.55 -8.60 -0.38
N MET A 36 19.36 -8.06 -0.09
CA MET A 36 18.10 -8.42 -0.75
C MET A 36 17.80 -7.56 -1.98
N ILE A 37 18.59 -6.51 -2.23
CA ILE A 37 18.38 -5.57 -3.34
C ILE A 37 18.69 -6.26 -4.67
N THR A 38 17.79 -6.11 -5.64
CA THR A 38 18.01 -6.60 -7.01
C THR A 38 17.24 -5.75 -8.02
N ASP A 39 17.56 -5.90 -9.31
CA ASP A 39 16.83 -5.28 -10.42
C ASP A 39 15.53 -6.06 -10.68
N ILE A 40 14.46 -5.64 -10.00
CA ILE A 40 13.15 -6.30 -10.04
C ILE A 40 12.55 -6.31 -11.47
N PRO A 41 12.47 -5.18 -12.21
CA PRO A 41 11.96 -5.21 -13.58
C PRO A 41 12.70 -6.19 -14.49
N ASN A 42 14.04 -6.22 -14.46
CA ASN A 42 14.79 -7.17 -15.27
C ASN A 42 14.52 -8.62 -14.81
N ARG A 43 14.53 -8.87 -13.50
CA ARG A 43 14.28 -10.21 -12.95
C ARG A 43 12.90 -10.75 -13.34
N LEU A 44 11.86 -9.92 -13.30
CA LEU A 44 10.51 -10.29 -13.70
C LEU A 44 10.42 -10.57 -15.21
N ALA A 45 11.14 -9.79 -16.03
CA ALA A 45 11.23 -10.04 -17.47
C ALA A 45 11.94 -11.37 -17.79
N GLU A 46 13.01 -11.72 -17.06
CA GLU A 46 13.69 -13.01 -17.17
C GLU A 46 12.77 -14.18 -16.78
N LEU A 47 12.06 -14.08 -15.66
CA LEU A 47 11.10 -15.10 -15.21
C LEU A 47 9.99 -15.32 -16.23
N ARG A 48 9.44 -14.24 -16.80
CA ARG A 48 8.43 -14.32 -17.87
C ARG A 48 8.99 -15.01 -19.12
N LYS A 49 10.20 -14.65 -19.58
CA LYS A 49 10.85 -15.32 -20.72
C LYS A 49 11.10 -16.80 -20.47
N ALA A 50 11.39 -17.17 -19.22
CA ALA A 50 11.55 -18.55 -18.80
C ALA A 50 10.22 -19.31 -18.58
N GLY A 51 9.07 -18.69 -18.88
CA GLY A 51 7.75 -19.29 -18.74
C GLY A 51 7.37 -19.58 -17.28
N LYS A 52 7.87 -18.80 -16.33
CA LYS A 52 7.54 -18.93 -14.91
C LYS A 52 6.30 -18.11 -14.55
N ASP A 53 5.49 -18.68 -13.67
CA ASP A 53 4.34 -17.97 -13.09
C ASP A 53 4.80 -16.98 -12.03
N VAL A 54 4.21 -15.78 -12.04
CA VAL A 54 4.44 -14.71 -11.07
C VAL A 54 3.10 -14.26 -10.52
N MET A 55 3.00 -14.20 -9.19
CA MET A 55 1.85 -13.63 -8.50
C MET A 55 2.23 -12.27 -7.94
N LEU A 56 1.43 -11.25 -8.27
CA LEU A 56 1.55 -9.91 -7.71
C LEU A 56 0.46 -9.75 -6.64
N GLU A 57 0.88 -9.53 -5.40
CA GLU A 57 -0.03 -9.34 -4.27
C GLU A 57 -0.36 -7.85 -4.12
N GLY A 58 -1.65 -7.52 -4.17
CA GLY A 58 -2.14 -6.16 -4.04
C GLY A 58 -2.45 -5.78 -2.60
N ALA A 59 -2.20 -4.51 -2.28
CA ALA A 59 -2.73 -3.85 -1.09
C ALA A 59 -3.03 -2.38 -1.45
N GLN A 60 -4.04 -1.72 -0.88
CA GLN A 60 -5.18 -2.21 -0.11
C GLN A 60 -6.30 -2.69 -1.07
N GLY A 61 -7.56 -2.26 -0.88
CA GLY A 61 -8.68 -2.58 -1.77
C GLY A 61 -9.07 -1.41 -2.68
N THR A 62 -9.71 -1.71 -3.82
CA THR A 62 -10.02 -0.75 -4.90
C THR A 62 -10.68 0.56 -4.46
N LEU A 63 -11.61 0.54 -3.49
CA LEU A 63 -12.30 1.75 -3.03
C LEU A 63 -11.44 2.67 -2.14
N LEU A 64 -10.20 2.24 -1.84
CA LEU A 64 -9.17 3.03 -1.18
C LEU A 64 -8.10 3.53 -2.17
N ASP A 65 -8.26 3.29 -3.47
CA ASP A 65 -7.36 3.83 -4.50
C ASP A 65 -7.32 5.37 -4.47
N ILE A 66 -6.14 5.97 -4.67
CA ILE A 66 -5.95 7.42 -4.63
C ILE A 66 -6.76 8.18 -5.69
N ASP A 67 -6.96 7.57 -6.86
CA ASP A 67 -7.64 8.20 -8.00
C ASP A 67 -9.10 7.75 -8.11
N HIS A 68 -9.35 6.46 -7.83
CA HIS A 68 -10.65 5.82 -8.07
C HIS A 68 -11.43 5.48 -6.81
N GLY A 69 -10.85 5.72 -5.63
CA GLY A 69 -11.48 5.45 -4.34
C GLY A 69 -12.39 6.58 -3.86
N THR A 70 -12.85 6.44 -2.62
CA THR A 70 -13.72 7.43 -1.95
C THR A 70 -12.94 8.64 -1.42
N TYR A 71 -12.28 9.37 -2.31
CA TYR A 71 -11.44 10.53 -1.96
C TYR A 71 -12.23 11.56 -1.11
N PRO A 72 -11.64 12.14 -0.03
CA PRO A 72 -10.24 12.02 0.41
C PRO A 72 -9.96 10.84 1.35
N PHE A 73 -10.94 9.96 1.59
CA PHE A 73 -10.83 8.85 2.54
C PHE A 73 -10.24 7.60 1.86
N VAL A 74 -9.02 7.74 1.36
CA VAL A 74 -8.31 6.77 0.53
C VAL A 74 -6.87 6.59 1.04
N THR A 75 -6.15 5.60 0.51
CA THR A 75 -4.70 5.51 0.68
C THR A 75 -4.00 6.44 -0.31
N SER A 76 -2.70 6.66 -0.12
CA SER A 76 -1.90 7.55 -0.96
C SER A 76 -1.28 6.87 -2.18
N SER A 77 -1.80 5.71 -2.59
CA SER A 77 -1.29 4.93 -3.72
C SER A 77 -2.41 4.28 -4.54
N SER A 78 -2.08 3.86 -5.76
CA SER A 78 -3.00 3.07 -6.59
C SER A 78 -3.13 1.65 -6.01
N THR A 79 -4.35 1.21 -5.78
CA THR A 79 -4.69 -0.14 -5.28
C THR A 79 -5.39 -0.99 -6.34
N THR A 80 -5.77 -0.39 -7.46
CA THR A 80 -6.23 -1.10 -8.65
C THR A 80 -5.12 -1.93 -9.30
N ALA A 81 -5.50 -2.90 -10.14
CA ALA A 81 -4.55 -3.77 -10.84
C ALA A 81 -3.53 -3.00 -11.71
N GLY A 82 -3.86 -1.78 -12.16
CA GLY A 82 -2.92 -0.92 -12.89
C GLY A 82 -1.68 -0.54 -12.06
N GLY A 83 -1.81 -0.44 -10.74
CA GLY A 83 -0.70 -0.19 -9.83
C GLY A 83 0.35 -1.31 -9.84
N ALA A 84 -0.04 -2.53 -10.21
CA ALA A 84 0.88 -3.64 -10.37
C ALA A 84 1.91 -3.37 -11.47
N CYS A 85 1.54 -2.65 -12.54
CA CYS A 85 2.46 -2.29 -13.62
C CYS A 85 3.47 -1.23 -13.17
N THR A 86 2.99 -0.12 -12.62
CA THR A 86 3.85 0.99 -12.20
C THR A 86 4.73 0.62 -11.00
N GLY A 87 4.24 -0.24 -10.10
CA GLY A 87 4.97 -0.69 -8.92
C GLY A 87 6.01 -1.78 -9.17
N SER A 88 5.85 -2.62 -10.22
CA SER A 88 6.77 -3.74 -10.49
C SER A 88 7.63 -3.56 -11.75
N GLY A 89 7.25 -2.65 -12.66
CA GLY A 89 7.87 -2.49 -13.98
C GLY A 89 7.34 -3.47 -15.03
N ILE A 90 6.34 -4.30 -14.71
CA ILE A 90 5.67 -5.16 -15.69
C ILE A 90 4.80 -4.30 -16.63
N GLY A 91 5.03 -4.44 -17.94
CA GLY A 91 4.21 -3.76 -18.95
C GLY A 91 2.72 -4.18 -18.89
N PRO A 92 1.76 -3.29 -19.17
CA PRO A 92 0.33 -3.58 -19.02
C PRO A 92 -0.21 -4.71 -19.91
N ARG A 93 0.48 -5.00 -21.02
CA ARG A 93 0.16 -6.13 -21.91
C ARG A 93 0.56 -7.50 -21.33
N ASN A 94 1.24 -7.50 -20.19
CA ASN A 94 1.80 -8.69 -19.55
C ASN A 94 1.06 -9.07 -18.26
N LEU A 95 -0.14 -8.53 -18.03
CA LEU A 95 -1.06 -9.00 -17.01
C LEU A 95 -2.00 -10.03 -17.63
N ASP A 96 -1.82 -11.30 -17.24
CA ASP A 96 -2.51 -12.41 -17.88
C ASP A 96 -3.87 -12.70 -17.21
N TYR A 97 -3.98 -12.51 -15.89
CA TYR A 97 -5.22 -12.70 -15.13
C TYR A 97 -5.28 -11.76 -13.91
N ILE A 98 -6.47 -11.25 -13.58
CA ILE A 98 -6.71 -10.38 -12.40
C ILE A 98 -7.78 -11.05 -11.53
N LEU A 99 -7.38 -11.48 -10.33
CA LEU A 99 -8.29 -12.07 -9.35
C LEU A 99 -8.83 -11.00 -8.41
N GLY A 100 -10.11 -10.66 -8.53
CA GLY A 100 -10.80 -9.77 -7.59
C GLY A 100 -11.25 -10.53 -6.34
N ILE A 101 -10.71 -10.17 -5.18
CA ILE A 101 -11.15 -10.72 -3.89
C ILE A 101 -12.25 -9.83 -3.32
N THR A 102 -13.42 -10.40 -3.08
CA THR A 102 -14.53 -9.72 -2.40
C THR A 102 -15.03 -10.57 -1.25
N LYS A 103 -15.36 -9.90 -0.13
CA LYS A 103 -15.94 -10.56 1.04
C LYS A 103 -17.46 -10.62 0.87
N ALA A 104 -18.09 -11.62 1.51
CA ALA A 104 -19.55 -11.77 1.50
C ALA A 104 -20.30 -10.59 2.14
N TYR A 105 -19.60 -9.74 2.88
CA TYR A 105 -20.09 -8.52 3.51
C TYR A 105 -19.03 -7.42 3.41
N THR A 106 -19.47 -6.17 3.46
CA THR A 106 -18.57 -5.00 3.37
C THR A 106 -18.05 -4.59 4.74
N THR A 107 -16.79 -4.13 4.80
CA THR A 107 -16.20 -3.53 6.01
C THR A 107 -15.33 -2.35 5.61
N ARG A 108 -15.20 -1.37 6.51
CA ARG A 108 -14.31 -0.21 6.35
C ARG A 108 -13.54 0.01 7.64
N VAL A 109 -12.25 0.32 7.54
CA VAL A 109 -11.43 0.82 8.65
C VAL A 109 -11.11 2.28 8.37
N GLY A 110 -11.28 3.13 9.38
CA GLY A 110 -11.17 4.58 9.24
C GLY A 110 -12.46 5.23 8.73
N SER A 111 -12.43 6.56 8.61
CA SER A 111 -13.59 7.37 8.20
C SER A 111 -13.89 7.25 6.71
N GLY A 112 -15.04 7.82 6.30
CA GLY A 112 -15.44 8.01 4.91
C GLY A 112 -16.80 7.39 4.61
N PRO A 113 -17.37 7.65 3.42
CA PRO A 113 -18.71 7.22 3.09
C PRO A 113 -18.79 5.69 3.10
N PHE A 114 -19.81 5.17 3.77
CA PHE A 114 -20.12 3.75 3.80
C PHE A 114 -21.64 3.53 3.67
N PRO A 115 -22.18 3.52 2.44
CA PRO A 115 -23.62 3.54 2.20
C PRO A 115 -24.39 2.34 2.80
N THR A 116 -23.70 1.22 2.99
CA THR A 116 -24.26 -0.04 3.52
C THR A 116 -23.82 -0.32 4.95
N GLU A 117 -23.37 0.70 5.69
CA GLU A 117 -23.01 0.56 7.10
C GLU A 117 -24.24 0.17 7.93
N LEU A 118 -24.08 -0.85 8.76
CA LEU A 118 -25.12 -1.37 9.64
C LEU A 118 -24.84 -0.96 11.09
N PHE A 119 -25.80 -0.28 11.70
CA PHE A 119 -25.74 0.19 13.09
C PHE A 119 -26.64 -0.62 14.04
N ASP A 120 -27.11 -1.77 13.58
CA ASP A 120 -28.04 -2.64 14.28
C ASP A 120 -27.36 -3.94 14.78
N GLU A 121 -28.18 -4.86 15.29
CA GLU A 121 -27.72 -6.16 15.80
C GLU A 121 -27.09 -7.04 14.72
N VAL A 122 -27.50 -6.88 13.45
CA VAL A 122 -26.92 -7.62 12.32
C VAL A 122 -25.49 -7.13 12.06
N GLY A 123 -25.28 -5.81 12.06
CA GLY A 123 -23.92 -5.24 11.98
C GLY A 123 -23.01 -5.74 13.10
N ALA A 124 -23.52 -5.73 14.35
CA ALA A 124 -22.78 -6.23 15.51
C ALA A 124 -22.49 -7.74 15.45
N TYR A 125 -23.39 -8.54 14.88
CA TYR A 125 -23.17 -9.98 14.67
C TYR A 125 -22.07 -10.25 13.65
N ILE A 126 -22.11 -9.57 12.50
CA ILE A 126 -21.12 -9.72 11.43
C ILE A 126 -19.72 -9.31 11.91
N ALA A 127 -19.60 -8.26 12.73
CA ALA A 127 -18.32 -7.78 13.24
C ALA A 127 -17.64 -8.72 14.26
N LYS A 128 -18.38 -9.66 14.86
CA LYS A 128 -17.85 -10.63 15.83
C LYS A 128 -17.28 -11.91 15.19
N GLN A 129 -17.59 -12.16 13.92
CA GLN A 129 -17.10 -13.31 13.16
C GLN A 129 -15.67 -13.05 12.66
#